data_AF-I7J3L7-F1
#
_entry.id   AF-I7J3L7-F1
#
_cell.length_a   1.000
_cell.length_b   1.000
_cell.length_c   1.000
_cell.angle_alpha   90.00
_cell.angle_beta   90.00
_cell.angle_gamma   90.00
#
_symmetry.space_group_name_H-M   'P 1'
#
loop_
_entity.id
_entity.type
_entity.pdbx_description
1 polymer ?
#
loop_
_entity_poly.entity_id
_entity_poly.type
_entity_poly.pdbx_seq_one_letter_code
_entity_poly.pdbx_strand_id
1 'polypeptide(L)' 'MDEEKKRQAKLIGSLGLILLAVIFVVLNTDTVAINFGLFKLKLPLIIVLVVMIIIGVIIGWFFGRDSKTNKN' A
#
# COMPACT_ATOMS: atom_id res chain seq x y z
N MET A 1 -31.23 6.94 -6.11
CA MET A 1 -30.71 6.77 -4.74
C MET A 1 -30.42 8.16 -4.21
N ASP A 2 -31.10 8.55 -3.14
CA ASP A 2 -31.05 9.91 -2.57
C ASP A 2 -29.61 10.30 -2.18
N GLU A 3 -29.24 11.56 -2.38
CA GLU A 3 -27.88 12.06 -2.11
C GLU A 3 -27.46 11.87 -0.65
N GLU A 4 -28.42 11.93 0.30
CA GLU A 4 -28.16 11.59 1.70
C GLU A 4 -27.76 10.12 1.89
N LYS A 5 -28.44 9.19 1.22
CA LYS A 5 -28.11 7.76 1.30
C LYS A 5 -26.74 7.46 0.72
N LYS A 6 -26.35 8.13 -0.37
CA LYS A 6 -24.99 8.05 -0.94
C LYS A 6 -23.94 8.55 0.05
N ARG A 7 -24.18 9.70 0.69
CA ARG A 7 -23.27 10.27 1.69
C ARG A 7 -23.11 9.36 2.90
N GLN A 8 -24.22 8.82 3.42
CA GLN A 8 -24.18 7.86 4.53
C GLN A 8 -23.44 6.57 4.15
N ALA A 9 -23.72 6.00 2.97
CA ALA A 9 -23.01 4.81 2.48
C ALA A 9 -21.50 5.07 2.32
N LYS A 10 -21.11 6.24 1.79
CA LYS A 10 -19.70 6.64 1.69
C LYS A 10 -19.05 6.79 3.06
N LEU A 11 -19.74 7.42 4.02
CA LEU A 11 -19.25 7.56 5.40
C LEU A 11 -19.04 6.19 6.04
N ILE A 12 -20.05 5.32 6.05
CA ILE A 12 -19.99 3.97 6.61
C ILE A 12 -18.86 3.17 5.96
N GLY A 13 -18.78 3.19 4.61
CA GLY A 13 -17.72 2.50 3.87
C GLY A 13 -16.32 3.01 4.23
N SER A 14 -16.15 4.33 4.33
CA SER A 14 -14.86 4.93 4.70
C SER A 14 -14.45 4.61 6.13
N LEU A 15 -15.38 4.64 7.08
CA LEU A 15 -15.15 4.25 8.48
C LEU A 15 -14.76 2.78 8.57
N GLY A 16 -15.47 1.89 7.86
CA GLY A 16 -15.13 0.48 7.79
C GLY A 16 -13.74 0.24 7.23
N LEU A 17 -13.37 0.97 6.17
CA LEU A 17 -12.04 0.87 5.56
C LEU A 17 -10.92 1.35 6.50
N ILE A 18 -11.14 2.46 7.22
CA ILE A 18 -10.19 2.98 8.22
C ILE A 18 -10.02 1.96 9.35
N LEU A 19 -11.13 1.40 9.86
CA LEU A 19 -11.08 0.40 10.91
C LEU A 19 -10.31 -0.85 10.46
N LEU A 20 -10.55 -1.31 9.23
CA LEU A 20 -9.82 -2.43 8.64
C LEU A 20 -8.31 -2.13 8.52
N ALA A 21 -7.94 -0.92 8.11
CA ALA A 21 -6.55 -0.50 8.04
C ALA A 21 -5.88 -0.49 9.43
N VAL A 22 -6.57 0.00 10.47
CA VAL A 22 -6.08 -0.02 11.85
C VAL A 22 -5.89 -1.46 12.34
N ILE A 23 -6.86 -2.34 12.10
CA ILE A 23 -6.74 -3.77 12.42
C ILE A 23 -5.52 -4.36 11.73
N PHE A 24 -5.31 -4.04 10.45
CA PHE A 24 -4.15 -4.53 9.70
C PHE A 24 -2.83 -4.07 10.32
N VAL A 25 -2.74 -2.79 10.74
CA VAL A 25 -1.55 -2.27 11.42
C VAL A 25 -1.31 -2.98 12.75
N VAL A 26 -2.34 -3.17 13.57
CA VAL A 26 -2.23 -3.82 14.89
C VAL A 26 -1.88 -5.30 14.77
N LEU A 27 -2.47 -6.02 13.82
CA LEU A 27 -2.16 -7.43 13.61
C LEU A 27 -0.79 -7.67 12.94
N ASN A 28 -0.25 -6.67 12.24
CA ASN A 28 1.07 -6.74 11.60
C ASN A 28 2.14 -5.96 12.37
N THR A 29 2.05 -5.96 13.71
CA THR A 29 3.11 -5.41 14.59
C THR A 29 4.33 -6.31 14.68
N ASP A 30 4.23 -7.56 14.19
CA ASP A 30 5.34 -8.50 14.18
C ASP A 30 6.53 -7.92 13.41
N THR A 31 7.69 -7.92 14.09
CA THR A 31 8.93 -7.40 13.54
C THR A 31 9.58 -8.44 12.65
N VAL A 32 9.85 -8.06 11.41
CA VAL A 32 10.58 -8.88 10.44
C VAL A 32 12.00 -8.35 10.31
N ALA A 33 12.97 -9.26 10.33
CA ALA A 33 14.36 -8.94 10.10
C ALA A 33 14.66 -8.95 8.59
N ILE A 34 14.99 -7.78 8.05
CA ILE A 34 15.54 -7.65 6.70
C ILE A 34 17.05 -7.79 6.80
N ASN A 35 17.63 -8.69 6.00
CA ASN A 35 19.07 -8.89 5.92
C ASN A 35 19.62 -8.21 4.67
N PHE A 36 20.50 -7.23 4.86
CA PHE A 36 21.19 -6.51 3.77
C PHE A 36 22.60 -7.07 3.49
N GLY A 37 22.88 -8.30 3.94
CA GLY A 37 24.18 -8.97 3.81
C GLY A 37 25.17 -8.50 4.88
N LEU A 38 25.36 -7.19 5.05
CA LEU A 38 26.29 -6.60 6.01
C LEU A 38 25.66 -6.30 7.37
N PHE A 39 24.36 -5.99 7.40
CA PHE A 39 23.63 -5.66 8.61
C PHE A 39 22.17 -6.13 8.50
N LYS A 40 21.52 -6.25 9.66
CA LYS A 40 20.11 -6.63 9.76
C LYS A 40 19.31 -5.47 10.33
N LEU A 41 18.20 -5.15 9.66
CA LEU A 41 17.26 -4.13 10.10
C LEU A 41 15.96 -4.82 10.52
N LYS A 42 15.48 -4.56 11.74
CA LYS A 42 14.19 -5.08 12.23
C LYS A 42 13.14 -4.00 12.14
N LEU A 43 12.09 -4.24 11.37
CA LEU A 43 10.95 -3.33 11.22
C LEU A 43 9.64 -4.11 11.29
N PRO A 44 8.55 -3.50 11.78
CA PRO A 44 7.21 -4.07 11.64
C PRO A 44 6.90 -4.42 10.18
N LEU A 45 6.30 -5.59 9.94
CA LEU A 45 6.02 -6.11 8.59
C LEU A 45 5.25 -5.10 7.71
N ILE A 46 4.29 -4.38 8.28
CA ILE A 46 3.50 -3.36 7.57
C ILE A 46 4.38 -2.26 6.95
N ILE A 47 5.40 -1.80 7.68
CA ILE A 47 6.30 -0.74 7.20
C ILE A 47 7.10 -1.27 6.00
N VAL A 48 7.59 -2.51 6.10
CA VAL A 48 8.32 -3.17 5.01
C VAL A 48 7.44 -3.28 3.77
N LEU A 49 6.20 -3.73 3.92
CA LEU A 49 5.25 -3.92 2.81
C LEU A 49 4.97 -2.59 2.09
N VAL A 50 4.68 -1.52 2.83
CA VAL A 50 4.40 -0.20 2.27
C VAL A 50 5.60 0.34 1.49
N VAL A 51 6.81 0.22 2.04
CA VAL A 51 8.04 0.65 1.37
C VAL A 51 8.27 -0.15 0.08
N MET A 52 8.06 -1.46 0.09
CA MET A 52 8.22 -2.32 -1.09
C MET A 52 7.22 -1.98 -2.20
N ILE A 53 5.96 -1.66 -1.85
CA ILE A 53 4.96 -1.21 -2.82
C ILE A 53 5.40 0.10 -3.47
N ILE A 54 5.87 1.08 -2.68
CA ILE A 54 6.36 2.36 -3.20
C ILE A 54 7.55 2.14 -4.16
N ILE A 55 8.51 1.30 -3.79
CA ILE A 55 9.65 0.95 -4.64
C ILE A 55 9.17 0.32 -5.96
N GLY A 56 8.25 -0.63 -5.90
CA GLY A 56 7.67 -1.28 -7.09
C GLY A 56 6.99 -0.28 -8.02
N VAL A 57 6.21 0.67 -7.48
CA VAL A 57 5.57 1.75 -8.25
C VAL A 57 6.60 2.64 -8.92
N ILE A 58 7.66 3.04 -8.20
CA ILE A 58 8.74 3.88 -8.73
C ILE A 58 9.44 3.15 -9.89
N ILE A 59 9.87 1.90 -9.68
CA ILE A 59 10.53 1.10 -10.72
C ILE A 59 9.62 0.94 -11.93
N GLY A 60 8.37 0.54 -11.73
CA GLY A 60 7.39 0.35 -12.81
C GLY A 60 7.13 1.64 -13.58
N TRP A 61 7.10 2.79 -12.92
CA TRP A 61 6.93 4.08 -13.58
C TRP A 61 8.15 4.49 -14.41
N PHE A 62 9.37 4.21 -13.93
CA PHE A 62 10.59 4.48 -14.68
C PHE A 62 10.72 3.58 -15.91
N PHE A 63 10.46 2.27 -15.77
CA PHE A 63 10.66 1.29 -16.83
C PHE A 63 9.45 1.12 -17.77
N GLY A 64 8.24 1.51 -17.33
CA GLY A 64 7.00 1.38 -18.12
C GLY A 64 6.83 2.43 -19.23
N ARG A 65 7.73 3.42 -19.32
CA ARG A 65 7.64 4.52 -20.29
C ARG A 65 8.05 4.15 -21.72
N ASP A 66 8.77 3.04 -21.93
CA ASP A 66 9.35 2.70 -23.24
C ASP A 66 8.38 2.01 -24.23
N SER A 67 7.13 1.74 -23.85
CA SER A 67 6.19 0.97 -24.70
C SER A 67 5.34 1.80 -25.69
N LYS A 68 5.65 3.08 -25.90
CA LYS A 68 5.03 3.92 -26.95
C LYS A 68 5.97 4.13 -28.14
N THR A 69 6.57 3.05 -28.66
CA THR A 69 7.21 3.09 -29.98
C THR A 69 6.16 2.85 -31.06
N ASN A 70 5.84 3.96 -31.72
CA ASN A 70 5.33 4.13 -33.07
C ASN A 70 4.89 2.86 -33.83
N LYS A 71 3.58 2.68 -34.00
CA LYS A 71 3.01 1.76 -34.99
C LYS A 71 2.42 2.62 -36.11
N ASN A 72 3.27 2.97 -37.07
CA ASN A 72 2.88 3.44 -38.40
C ASN A 72 2.25 2.28 -39.18
#